data_AF-A0AB36JBB5-F1
#
_entry.id   AF-A0AB36JBB5-F1
#
_cell.length_a   1.000
_cell.length_b   1.000
_cell.length_c   1.000
_cell.angle_alpha   90.00
_cell.angle_beta   90.00
_cell.angle_gamma   90.00
#
_symmetry.space_group_name_H-M   'P 1'
#
loop_
_entity.id
_entity.type
_entity.pdbx_description
1 polymer ?
#
loop_
_entity_poly.entity_id
_entity_poly.type
_entity_poly.pdbx_seq_one_letter_code
_entity_poly.pdbx_strand_id
1 'polypeptide(L)'
;MQEISINYPEQWKTVNSRAGNLFTSAENTVGVVRLTNADGHLIQFDDGEWGISAEGYRACNLVAGISTITPDTIHLADGREVSNPYIEFDPETGTADKFWSQKITVGMSPSGKPIVSSATVLFDIRVRFVKELMQKIEENRDAGKLCMEGTLTDEELRSGIFMAFQGELGVYGRHDNIDVIRVIQNLINNKEHGDKIVQTLAWKASIKQQPSMPLAKLKAYNGVVDVLVIGYKDTFDETKLNEIAAEFQQTSSVAGAEVIEETINASEESIEIEESFLSTKGGPRF
;
A
#
# COMPACT_ATOMS: atom_id res chain seq x y z
N MET A 1 -16.50 -19.35 5.57
CA MET A 1 -15.67 -19.51 6.77
C MET A 1 -14.41 -20.22 6.31
N GLN A 2 -13.33 -19.50 6.03
CA GLN A 2 -12.06 -20.10 5.63
C GLN A 2 -11.39 -20.59 6.92
N GLU A 3 -11.17 -21.90 7.04
CA GLU A 3 -10.44 -22.49 8.17
C GLU A 3 -8.96 -22.12 8.05
N ILE A 4 -8.47 -21.28 8.95
CA ILE A 4 -7.05 -21.01 9.09
C ILE A 4 -6.45 -22.16 9.90
N SER A 5 -5.59 -22.97 9.27
CA SER A 5 -4.87 -24.03 9.96
C SER A 5 -3.73 -23.43 10.79
N ILE A 6 -3.90 -23.38 12.11
CA ILE A 6 -2.85 -22.97 13.05
C ILE A 6 -2.01 -24.22 13.38
N ASN A 7 -0.76 -24.28 12.92
CA ASN A 7 0.18 -25.35 13.27
C ASN A 7 1.14 -24.89 14.37
N TYR A 8 1.28 -25.71 15.42
CA TYR A 8 2.16 -25.40 16.55
C TYR A 8 3.65 -25.59 16.19
N PRO A 9 4.58 -24.79 16.75
CA PRO A 9 5.94 -24.63 16.24
C PRO A 9 6.90 -25.80 16.51
N GLU A 10 6.50 -26.83 17.24
CA GLU A 10 7.40 -27.86 17.79
C GLU A 10 8.14 -28.70 16.72
N GLN A 11 7.76 -28.59 15.45
CA GLN A 11 8.31 -29.39 14.34
C GLN A 11 9.10 -28.58 13.29
N TRP A 12 9.32 -27.28 13.49
CA TRP A 12 9.80 -26.39 12.42
C TRP A 12 11.23 -25.90 12.66
N LYS A 13 12.10 -26.02 11.64
CA LYS A 13 13.40 -25.35 11.60
C LYS A 13 13.18 -23.89 11.17
N THR A 14 13.65 -22.95 11.98
CA THR A 14 13.59 -21.50 11.72
C THR A 14 14.36 -21.13 10.45
N VAL A 15 13.70 -20.49 9.49
CA VAL A 15 14.35 -20.09 8.21
C VAL A 15 14.70 -18.59 8.18
N ASN A 16 14.18 -17.74 9.06
CA ASN A 16 14.63 -16.35 9.17
C ASN A 16 14.24 -15.74 10.52
N SER A 17 15.09 -15.93 11.55
CA SER A 17 15.11 -15.02 12.71
C SER A 17 16.44 -14.26 12.69
N ARG A 18 16.39 -12.93 12.70
CA ARG A 18 17.59 -12.08 12.68
C ARG A 18 18.45 -12.17 13.95
N ALA A 19 18.02 -12.92 14.95
CA ALA A 19 18.82 -13.40 16.05
C ALA A 19 18.11 -14.63 16.62
N GLY A 20 18.85 -15.72 16.86
CA GLY A 20 18.34 -17.01 17.33
C GLY A 20 17.81 -17.01 18.77
N ASN A 21 16.93 -16.10 19.13
CA ASN A 21 16.33 -15.98 20.46
C ASN A 21 14.80 -15.86 20.34
N LEU A 22 14.13 -16.99 20.12
CA LEU A 22 12.70 -17.14 20.38
C LEU A 22 12.50 -17.25 21.90
N PHE A 23 12.60 -16.12 22.61
CA PHE A 23 12.15 -16.04 24.00
C PHE A 23 10.71 -15.55 24.02
N THR A 24 9.78 -16.47 24.20
CA THR A 24 8.36 -16.18 24.44
C THR A 24 8.15 -15.99 25.94
N SER A 25 7.72 -14.80 26.37
CA SER A 25 6.97 -14.71 27.63
C SER A 25 5.61 -15.40 27.45
N ALA A 26 5.01 -15.89 28.52
CA ALA A 26 3.72 -16.62 28.49
C ALA A 26 2.52 -15.77 27.98
N GLU A 27 2.74 -14.48 27.71
CA GLU A 27 1.71 -13.51 27.33
C GLU A 27 1.60 -13.30 25.81
N ASN A 28 2.61 -13.69 25.03
CA ASN A 28 2.65 -13.50 23.58
C ASN A 28 2.23 -14.78 22.84
N THR A 29 1.42 -14.65 21.78
CA THR A 29 1.07 -15.77 20.91
C THR A 29 1.88 -15.68 19.62
N VAL A 30 2.75 -16.65 19.36
CA VAL A 30 3.46 -16.73 18.08
C VAL A 30 2.65 -17.62 17.14
N GLY A 31 2.14 -17.06 16.05
CA GLY A 31 1.43 -17.79 15.01
C GLY A 31 2.28 -17.96 13.75
N VAL A 32 2.08 -19.07 13.05
CA VAL A 32 2.61 -19.27 11.70
C VAL A 32 1.45 -19.06 10.73
N VAL A 33 1.59 -18.11 9.82
CA VAL A 33 0.59 -17.80 8.80
C VAL A 33 1.10 -18.27 7.45
N ARG A 34 0.31 -19.09 6.77
CA ARG A 34 0.58 -19.52 5.40
C ARG A 34 0.09 -18.48 4.42
N LEU A 35 0.99 -17.89 3.66
CA LEU A 35 0.67 -16.97 2.57
C LEU A 35 0.83 -17.69 1.23
N THR A 36 -0.12 -17.48 0.33
CA THR A 36 -0.10 -18.08 -1.01
C THR A 36 -0.39 -17.02 -2.08
N ASN A 37 0.22 -17.16 -3.25
CA ASN A 37 -0.14 -16.34 -4.40
C ASN A 37 -1.57 -16.64 -4.89
N ALA A 38 -2.01 -17.89 -4.81
CA ALA A 38 -3.35 -18.32 -5.23
C ALA A 38 -4.47 -17.63 -4.46
N ASP A 39 -4.27 -17.35 -3.16
CA ASP A 39 -5.21 -16.61 -2.32
C ASP A 39 -4.99 -15.09 -2.39
N GLY A 40 -4.04 -14.64 -3.22
CA GLY A 40 -3.74 -13.23 -3.37
C GLY A 40 -2.84 -12.63 -2.29
N HIS A 41 -2.28 -13.44 -1.39
CA HIS A 41 -1.44 -12.96 -0.29
C HIS A 41 -0.05 -12.48 -0.74
N LEU A 42 0.42 -12.98 -1.89
CA LEU A 42 1.76 -12.75 -2.40
C LEU A 42 1.74 -12.23 -3.83
N ILE A 43 2.63 -11.28 -4.12
CA ILE A 43 2.87 -10.70 -5.44
C ILE A 43 4.32 -11.04 -5.82
N GLN A 44 4.56 -11.49 -7.05
CA GLN A 44 5.92 -11.74 -7.55
C GLN A 44 6.45 -10.49 -8.24
N PHE A 45 7.67 -10.10 -7.91
CA PHE A 45 8.39 -9.02 -8.58
C PHE A 45 9.23 -9.57 -9.74
N ASP A 46 9.62 -8.68 -10.67
CA ASP A 46 10.47 -9.01 -11.83
C ASP A 46 11.85 -9.59 -11.46
N ASP A 47 12.36 -9.24 -10.28
CA ASP A 47 13.61 -9.78 -9.73
C ASP A 47 13.47 -11.23 -9.19
N GLY A 48 12.26 -11.79 -9.26
CA GLY A 48 11.91 -13.13 -8.77
C GLY A 48 11.67 -13.20 -7.26
N GLU A 49 11.81 -12.09 -6.53
CA GLU A 49 11.40 -12.00 -5.12
C GLU A 49 9.88 -11.90 -5.00
N TRP A 50 9.38 -12.18 -3.80
CA TRP A 50 7.95 -12.10 -3.51
C TRP A 50 7.68 -11.01 -2.48
N GLY A 51 6.68 -10.17 -2.78
CA GLY A 51 6.12 -9.18 -1.89
C GLY A 51 4.85 -9.68 -1.21
N ILE A 52 4.60 -9.21 0.01
CA ILE A 52 3.32 -9.40 0.70
C ILE A 52 2.32 -8.35 0.21
N SER A 53 1.16 -8.79 -0.26
CA SER A 53 0.05 -7.92 -0.69
C SER A 53 -0.71 -7.35 0.51
N ALA A 54 -1.63 -6.41 0.27
CA ALA A 54 -2.58 -5.98 1.29
C ALA A 54 -3.34 -7.17 1.93
N GLU A 55 -3.82 -8.13 1.13
CA GLU A 55 -4.50 -9.33 1.65
C GLU A 55 -3.57 -10.21 2.49
N GLY A 56 -2.30 -10.32 2.11
CA GLY A 56 -1.32 -11.07 2.90
C GLY A 56 -1.10 -10.43 4.28
N TYR A 57 -1.04 -9.11 4.35
CA TYR A 57 -0.99 -8.40 5.64
C TYR A 57 -2.30 -8.53 6.42
N ARG A 58 -3.47 -8.63 5.77
CA ARG A 58 -4.74 -8.88 6.47
C ARG A 58 -4.74 -10.25 7.11
N ALA A 59 -4.29 -11.27 6.38
CA ALA A 59 -4.13 -12.62 6.90
C ALA A 59 -3.17 -12.66 8.09
N CYS A 60 -2.04 -11.93 8.03
CA CYS A 60 -1.13 -11.79 9.17
C CYS A 60 -1.81 -11.06 10.35
N ASN A 61 -2.60 -10.02 10.08
CA ASN A 61 -3.21 -9.22 11.14
C ASN A 61 -4.27 -9.96 11.95
N LEU A 62 -4.88 -11.02 11.40
CA LEU A 62 -5.77 -11.91 12.16
C LEU A 62 -5.05 -12.59 13.33
N VAL A 63 -3.73 -12.78 13.23
CA VAL A 63 -2.88 -13.28 14.33
C VAL A 63 -2.30 -12.12 15.14
N ALA A 64 -1.80 -11.09 14.47
CA ALA A 64 -1.08 -10.00 15.14
C ALA A 64 -1.98 -9.15 16.05
N GLY A 65 -3.27 -9.00 15.70
CA GLY A 65 -4.24 -8.23 16.48
C GLY A 65 -3.96 -6.72 16.48
N ILE A 66 -3.36 -6.18 15.43
CA ILE A 66 -3.02 -4.75 15.33
C ILE A 66 -4.28 -3.97 15.01
N SER A 67 -4.55 -2.96 15.84
CA SER A 67 -5.66 -2.03 15.65
C SER A 67 -5.30 -0.97 14.61
N THR A 68 -6.26 -0.58 13.79
CA THR A 68 -6.10 0.50 12.80
C THR A 68 -7.09 1.60 13.10
N ILE A 69 -6.63 2.83 13.05
CA ILE A 69 -7.40 4.04 13.26
C ILE A 69 -7.28 4.90 11.99
N THR A 70 -8.41 5.45 11.56
CA THR A 70 -8.44 6.43 10.47
C THR A 70 -8.74 7.78 11.11
N PRO A 71 -7.76 8.70 11.19
CA PRO A 71 -8.03 10.03 11.71
C PRO A 71 -9.03 10.76 10.80
N ASP A 72 -9.84 11.67 11.34
CA ASP A 72 -10.82 12.45 10.56
C ASP A 72 -10.17 13.49 9.64
N THR A 73 -9.00 14.00 10.06
CA THR A 73 -8.21 15.00 9.33
C THR A 73 -6.75 14.59 9.16
N ILE A 74 -6.08 15.15 8.15
CA ILE A 74 -4.65 15.01 7.89
C ILE A 74 -4.01 16.37 7.66
N HIS A 75 -2.73 16.47 8.02
CA HIS A 75 -1.90 17.63 7.69
C HIS A 75 -1.09 17.33 6.43
N LEU A 76 -1.29 18.15 5.39
CA LEU A 76 -0.52 18.07 4.15
C LEU A 76 0.83 18.77 4.30
N ALA A 77 1.78 18.44 3.42
CA ALA A 77 3.12 19.03 3.41
C ALA A 77 3.11 20.56 3.17
N ASP A 78 2.04 21.09 2.60
CA ASP A 78 1.84 22.53 2.39
C ASP A 78 1.24 23.26 3.61
N GLY A 79 1.01 22.54 4.72
CA GLY A 79 0.50 23.07 5.98
C GLY A 79 -1.03 23.12 6.08
N ARG A 80 -1.77 22.69 5.04
CA ARG A 80 -3.23 22.61 5.11
C ARG A 80 -3.68 21.44 5.99
N GLU A 81 -4.73 21.66 6.76
CA GLU A 81 -5.50 20.59 7.40
C GLU A 81 -6.73 20.30 6.55
N VAL A 82 -6.90 19.03 6.17
CA VAL A 82 -7.94 18.56 5.25
C VAL A 82 -8.59 17.29 5.79
N SER A 83 -9.76 16.92 5.26
CA SER A 83 -10.45 15.67 5.62
C SER A 83 -9.63 14.43 5.25
N ASN A 84 -9.90 13.29 5.87
CA ASN A 84 -9.28 12.01 5.50
C ASN A 84 -10.35 10.99 5.05
N PRO A 85 -10.27 10.43 3.83
CA PRO A 85 -9.33 10.79 2.77
C PRO A 85 -9.58 12.22 2.23
N TYR A 86 -8.57 12.79 1.58
CA TYR A 86 -8.69 14.05 0.84
C TYR A 86 -8.50 13.81 -0.66
N ILE A 87 -9.31 14.48 -1.47
CA ILE A 87 -9.29 14.35 -2.93
C ILE A 87 -9.02 15.74 -3.51
N GLU A 88 -7.98 15.86 -4.32
CA GLU A 88 -7.74 17.04 -5.15
C GLU A 88 -8.32 16.78 -6.55
N PHE A 89 -9.10 17.74 -7.04
CA PHE A 89 -9.73 17.68 -8.35
C PHE A 89 -8.95 18.53 -9.34
N ASP A 90 -8.81 18.03 -10.56
CA ASP A 90 -8.26 18.76 -11.69
C ASP A 90 -9.19 19.93 -12.05
N PRO A 91 -8.71 21.18 -12.00
CA PRO A 91 -9.55 22.36 -12.26
C PRO A 91 -10.08 22.42 -13.70
N GLU A 92 -9.41 21.79 -14.67
CA GLU A 92 -9.84 21.82 -16.07
C GLU A 92 -10.95 20.82 -16.35
N THR A 93 -10.79 19.59 -15.87
CA THR A 93 -11.72 18.49 -16.16
C THR A 93 -12.77 18.29 -15.08
N GLY A 94 -12.57 18.84 -13.87
CA GLY A 94 -13.41 18.59 -12.70
C GLY A 94 -13.34 17.15 -12.17
N THR A 95 -12.37 16.35 -12.63
CA THR A 95 -12.20 14.95 -12.22
C THR A 95 -11.15 14.82 -11.11
N ALA A 96 -11.21 13.74 -10.33
CA ALA A 96 -10.20 13.49 -9.30
C ALA A 96 -8.80 13.37 -9.92
N ASP A 97 -7.79 13.96 -9.30
CA ASP A 97 -6.41 14.02 -9.81
C ASP A 97 -5.40 13.45 -8.81
N LYS A 98 -5.61 13.73 -7.52
CA LYS A 98 -4.78 13.19 -6.44
C LYS A 98 -5.63 12.75 -5.27
N PHE A 99 -5.20 11.69 -4.62
CA PHE A 99 -5.85 11.18 -3.41
C PHE A 99 -4.84 11.13 -2.28
N TRP A 100 -5.26 11.55 -1.09
CA TRP A 100 -4.47 11.50 0.12
C TRP A 100 -5.21 10.67 1.17
N SER A 101 -4.47 9.86 1.91
CA SER A 101 -5.01 9.22 3.11
C SER A 101 -3.93 8.96 4.14
N GLN A 102 -4.29 9.06 5.41
CA GLN A 102 -3.46 8.62 6.53
C GLN A 102 -4.13 7.46 7.26
N LYS A 103 -3.32 6.50 7.71
CA LYS A 103 -3.73 5.45 8.64
C LYS A 103 -2.74 5.39 9.79
N ILE A 104 -3.28 5.22 11.00
CA ILE A 104 -2.51 5.01 12.23
C ILE A 104 -2.77 3.57 12.66
N THR A 105 -1.72 2.84 13.00
CA THR A 105 -1.81 1.48 13.51
C THR A 105 -1.21 1.41 14.89
N VAL A 106 -1.88 0.68 15.78
CA VAL A 106 -1.45 0.51 17.17
C VAL A 106 -1.27 -0.97 17.43
N GLY A 107 -0.04 -1.36 17.68
CA GLY A 107 0.36 -2.71 18.02
C GLY A 107 1.21 -2.72 19.28
N MET A 108 1.90 -3.83 19.50
CA MET A 108 2.83 -4.00 20.61
C MET A 108 4.19 -4.47 20.11
N SER A 109 5.23 -4.08 20.82
CA SER A 109 6.58 -4.58 20.65
C SER A 109 6.72 -5.97 21.27
N PRO A 110 7.74 -6.75 20.87
CA PRO A 110 8.02 -8.05 21.51
C PRO A 110 8.27 -7.95 23.02
N SER A 111 8.66 -6.76 23.51
CA SER A 111 8.83 -6.48 24.93
C SER A 111 7.55 -6.01 25.64
N GLY A 112 6.40 -6.02 24.95
CA GLY A 112 5.10 -5.60 25.50
C GLY A 112 4.91 -4.09 25.62
N LYS A 113 5.64 -3.27 24.84
CA LYS A 113 5.40 -1.81 24.80
C LYS A 113 4.50 -1.45 23.62
N PRO A 114 3.59 -0.47 23.73
CA PRO A 114 2.81 0.00 22.59
C PRO A 114 3.71 0.52 21.46
N ILE A 115 3.32 0.23 20.23
CA ILE A 115 3.94 0.76 19.01
C ILE A 115 2.86 1.43 18.17
N VAL A 116 3.09 2.69 17.84
CA VAL A 116 2.22 3.49 16.98
C VAL A 116 2.95 3.70 15.67
N SER A 117 2.39 3.20 14.57
CA SER A 117 2.93 3.40 13.23
C SER A 117 1.92 4.16 12.38
N SER A 118 2.34 5.26 11.78
CA SER A 118 1.51 6.10 10.93
C SER A 118 2.08 6.17 9.52
N ALA A 119 1.20 6.14 8.54
CA ALA A 119 1.57 6.37 7.15
C ALA A 119 0.60 7.32 6.47
N THR A 120 1.12 8.41 5.90
CA THR A 120 0.38 9.33 5.02
C THR A 120 0.80 9.05 3.58
N VAL A 121 -0.18 8.72 2.73
CA VAL A 121 0.06 8.34 1.34
C VAL A 121 -0.58 9.34 0.39
N LEU A 122 0.19 9.80 -0.58
CA LEU A 122 -0.29 10.48 -1.78
C LEU A 122 -0.33 9.50 -2.95
N PHE A 123 -1.50 9.34 -3.55
CA PHE A 123 -1.69 8.67 -4.83
C PHE A 123 -1.96 9.71 -5.93
N ASP A 124 -0.91 10.01 -6.71
CA ASP A 124 -0.97 10.93 -7.85
C ASP A 124 -1.26 10.15 -9.14
N ILE A 125 -2.44 10.40 -9.71
CA ILE A 125 -2.94 9.66 -10.87
C ILE A 125 -2.13 10.00 -12.13
N ARG A 126 -1.68 11.25 -12.28
CA ARG A 126 -0.93 11.70 -13.46
C ARG A 126 0.44 11.04 -13.50
N VAL A 127 1.14 11.03 -12.38
CA VAL A 127 2.44 10.35 -12.26
C VAL A 127 2.28 8.85 -12.55
N ARG A 128 1.22 8.23 -12.03
CA ARG A 128 0.91 6.82 -12.31
C ARG A 128 0.67 6.57 -13.80
N PHE A 129 -0.14 7.39 -14.46
CA PHE A 129 -0.41 7.29 -15.89
C PHE A 129 0.87 7.41 -16.73
N VAL A 130 1.71 8.41 -16.44
CA VAL A 130 2.97 8.63 -17.14
C VAL A 130 3.87 7.40 -17.03
N LYS A 131 4.01 6.84 -15.83
CA LYS A 131 4.82 5.64 -15.60
C LYS A 131 4.31 4.43 -16.38
N GLU A 132 3.01 4.18 -16.31
CA GLU A 132 2.40 3.03 -17.00
C GLU A 132 2.53 3.18 -18.52
N LEU A 133 2.31 4.39 -19.05
CA LEU A 133 2.50 4.69 -20.47
C LEU A 133 3.97 4.50 -20.89
N MET A 134 4.93 4.95 -20.09
CA MET A 134 6.36 4.73 -20.36
C MET A 134 6.71 3.25 -20.40
N GLN A 135 6.23 2.45 -19.43
CA GLN A 135 6.43 1.00 -19.42
C GLN A 135 5.90 0.35 -20.70
N LYS A 136 4.69 0.75 -21.14
CA LYS A 136 4.13 0.25 -22.41
C LYS A 136 4.88 0.70 -23.66
N ILE A 137 5.46 1.89 -23.65
CA ILE A 137 6.34 2.36 -24.73
C ILE A 137 7.67 1.60 -24.75
N GLU A 138 8.20 1.24 -23.59
CA GLU A 138 9.42 0.43 -23.50
C GLU A 138 9.20 -0.99 -24.04
N GLU A 139 8.05 -1.59 -23.73
CA GLU A 139 7.60 -2.89 -24.26
C GLU A 139 7.27 -2.81 -25.76
N ASN A 140 6.63 -1.72 -26.20
CA ASN A 140 6.13 -1.52 -27.55
C ASN A 140 6.44 -0.10 -28.05
N ARG A 141 7.53 0.04 -28.81
CA ARG A 141 7.98 1.34 -29.34
C ARG A 141 6.97 2.01 -30.29
N ASP A 142 6.04 1.25 -30.87
CA ASP A 142 4.98 1.80 -31.71
C ASP A 142 3.84 2.43 -30.89
N ALA A 143 3.81 2.21 -29.57
CA ALA A 143 2.79 2.80 -28.70
C ALA A 143 2.97 4.30 -28.49
N GLY A 144 4.19 4.81 -28.60
CA GLY A 144 4.47 6.21 -28.27
C GLY A 144 5.94 6.54 -28.12
N LYS A 145 6.23 7.73 -27.57
CA LYS A 145 7.60 8.22 -27.38
C LYS A 145 7.70 9.23 -26.23
N LEU A 146 8.89 9.34 -25.66
CA LEU A 146 9.27 10.48 -24.81
C LEU A 146 9.69 11.64 -25.72
N CYS A 147 9.09 12.82 -25.54
CA CYS A 147 9.40 13.98 -26.38
C CYS A 147 9.06 15.31 -25.68
N MET A 148 9.55 16.40 -26.26
CA MET A 148 9.09 17.75 -25.90
C MET A 148 7.77 18.04 -26.64
N GLU A 149 6.82 18.70 -25.98
CA GLU A 149 5.51 19.01 -26.57
C GLU A 149 5.62 19.71 -27.94
N GLY A 150 6.48 20.73 -28.03
CA GLY A 150 6.70 21.49 -29.26
C GLY A 150 7.36 20.71 -30.41
N THR A 151 7.73 19.44 -30.20
CA THR A 151 8.28 18.57 -31.25
C THR A 151 7.25 17.62 -31.87
N LEU A 152 6.02 17.61 -31.33
CA LEU A 152 4.92 16.83 -31.88
C LEU A 152 4.41 17.47 -33.17
N THR A 153 4.08 16.63 -34.15
CA THR A 153 3.42 17.08 -35.37
C THR A 153 1.93 17.34 -35.14
N ASP A 154 1.29 18.12 -36.02
CA ASP A 154 -0.17 18.35 -35.98
C ASP A 154 -0.98 17.04 -36.07
N GLU A 155 -0.45 16.02 -36.75
CA GLU A 155 -1.08 14.70 -36.84
C GLU A 155 -0.99 13.96 -35.50
N GLU A 156 0.17 13.98 -34.85
CA GLU A 156 0.38 13.36 -33.54
C GLU A 156 -0.51 14.00 -32.47
N LEU A 157 -0.60 15.33 -32.45
CA LEU A 157 -1.46 16.07 -31.54
C LEU A 157 -2.96 15.73 -31.69
N ARG A 158 -3.40 15.25 -32.87
CA ARG A 158 -4.79 14.83 -33.11
C ARG A 158 -5.02 13.35 -32.85
N SER A 159 -4.00 12.53 -32.99
CA SER A 159 -4.10 11.06 -33.00
C SER A 159 -3.63 10.39 -31.71
N GLY A 160 -3.20 11.18 -30.72
CA GLY A 160 -2.74 10.65 -29.44
C GLY A 160 -2.96 11.59 -28.27
N ILE A 161 -2.40 11.19 -27.14
CA ILE A 161 -2.40 11.93 -25.88
C ILE A 161 -0.97 12.28 -25.53
N PHE A 162 -0.74 13.53 -25.16
CA PHE A 162 0.52 13.98 -24.59
C PHE A 162 0.31 14.35 -23.13
N MET A 163 1.20 13.89 -22.26
CA MET A 163 1.21 14.26 -20.86
C MET A 163 2.59 14.74 -20.45
N ALA A 164 2.69 16.04 -20.16
CA ALA A 164 3.87 16.66 -19.59
C ALA A 164 4.08 16.22 -18.14
N PHE A 165 5.32 15.94 -17.77
CA PHE A 165 5.71 15.67 -16.38
C PHE A 165 6.85 16.55 -15.89
N GLN A 166 7.57 17.25 -16.80
CA GLN A 166 8.64 18.19 -16.43
C GLN A 166 8.74 19.34 -17.44
N GLY A 167 8.08 20.46 -17.18
CA GLY A 167 8.02 21.57 -18.15
C GLY A 167 7.34 21.11 -19.45
N GLU A 168 8.01 21.29 -20.59
CA GLU A 168 7.53 20.79 -21.89
C GLU A 168 7.90 19.32 -22.16
N LEU A 169 8.67 18.68 -21.28
CA LEU A 169 9.03 17.27 -21.41
C LEU A 169 7.87 16.39 -20.93
N GLY A 170 7.49 15.44 -21.78
CA GLY A 170 6.39 14.53 -21.50
C GLY A 170 6.42 13.25 -22.31
N VAL A 171 5.36 12.48 -22.16
CA VAL A 171 5.15 11.22 -22.87
C VAL A 171 3.98 11.38 -23.82
N TYR A 172 4.20 11.00 -25.07
CA TYR A 172 3.17 10.89 -26.10
C TYR A 172 2.79 9.43 -26.29
N GLY A 173 1.48 9.14 -26.28
CA GLY A 173 0.91 7.83 -26.58
C GLY A 173 -0.13 7.93 -27.71
N ARG A 174 -0.11 6.98 -28.66
CA ARG A 174 -1.04 6.96 -29.80
C ARG A 174 -2.37 6.31 -29.43
N HIS A 175 -3.50 6.93 -29.80
CA HIS A 175 -4.84 6.39 -29.50
C HIS A 175 -5.20 5.14 -30.30
N ASP A 176 -4.51 4.86 -31.41
CA ASP A 176 -4.73 3.67 -32.23
C ASP A 176 -4.01 2.42 -31.68
N ASN A 177 -3.14 2.57 -30.68
CA ASN A 177 -2.42 1.47 -30.06
C ASN A 177 -3.21 0.89 -28.86
N ILE A 178 -3.43 -0.43 -28.88
CA ILE A 178 -4.21 -1.13 -27.85
C ILE A 178 -3.60 -1.01 -26.45
N ASP A 179 -2.28 -0.90 -26.32
CA ASP A 179 -1.62 -0.76 -25.03
C ASP A 179 -1.91 0.63 -24.44
N VAL A 180 -1.88 1.68 -25.26
CA VAL A 180 -2.24 3.04 -24.83
C VAL A 180 -3.71 3.12 -24.40
N ILE A 181 -4.61 2.48 -25.15
CA ILE A 181 -6.04 2.41 -24.78
C ILE A 181 -6.22 1.78 -23.39
N ARG A 182 -5.45 0.72 -23.09
CA ARG A 182 -5.49 0.07 -21.77
C ARG A 182 -5.00 1.00 -20.66
N VAL A 183 -3.91 1.74 -20.88
CA VAL A 183 -3.41 2.72 -19.91
C VAL A 183 -4.46 3.83 -19.66
N ILE A 184 -5.18 4.27 -20.69
CA ILE A 184 -6.28 5.24 -20.54
C ILE A 184 -7.46 4.64 -19.74
N GLN A 185 -7.80 3.37 -19.95
CA GLN A 185 -8.82 2.70 -19.14
C GLN A 185 -8.40 2.60 -17.67
N ASN A 186 -7.13 2.31 -17.40
CA ASN A 186 -6.59 2.28 -16.05
C ASN A 186 -6.56 3.67 -15.40
N LEU A 187 -6.28 4.72 -16.16
CA LEU A 187 -6.43 6.11 -15.72
C LEU A 187 -7.86 6.40 -15.23
N ILE A 188 -8.87 5.99 -15.98
CA ILE A 188 -10.28 6.17 -15.60
C ILE A 188 -10.59 5.39 -14.32
N ASN A 189 -10.21 4.11 -14.24
CA ASN A 189 -10.42 3.29 -13.05
C ASN A 189 -9.75 3.89 -11.80
N ASN A 190 -8.53 4.43 -11.96
CA ASN A 190 -7.80 5.10 -10.89
C ASN A 190 -8.46 6.41 -10.44
N LYS A 191 -9.12 7.14 -11.36
CA LYS A 191 -9.96 8.29 -11.00
C LYS A 191 -11.23 7.88 -10.25
N GLU A 192 -11.82 6.72 -10.59
CA GLU A 192 -13.05 6.23 -9.95
C GLU A 192 -12.83 5.56 -8.59
N HIS A 193 -11.66 4.95 -8.36
CA HIS A 193 -11.38 4.10 -7.20
C HIS A 193 -10.12 4.48 -6.42
N GLY A 194 -9.48 5.60 -6.76
CA GLY A 194 -8.25 6.05 -6.12
C GLY A 194 -8.39 6.30 -4.62
N ASP A 195 -9.59 6.62 -4.13
CA ASP A 195 -9.91 6.76 -2.70
C ASP A 195 -9.70 5.45 -1.93
N LYS A 196 -10.12 4.31 -2.50
CA LYS A 196 -9.97 2.97 -1.91
C LYS A 196 -8.52 2.50 -2.02
N ILE A 197 -7.88 2.80 -3.15
CA ILE A 197 -6.48 2.47 -3.41
C ILE A 197 -5.60 3.18 -2.38
N VAL A 198 -5.70 4.51 -2.24
CA VAL A 198 -4.86 5.28 -1.31
C VAL A 198 -5.05 4.84 0.14
N GLN A 199 -6.29 4.53 0.55
CA GLN A 199 -6.57 4.05 1.91
C GLN A 199 -5.95 2.67 2.18
N THR A 200 -5.98 1.78 1.17
CA THR A 200 -5.38 0.45 1.27
C THR A 200 -3.86 0.57 1.35
N LEU A 201 -3.25 1.45 0.55
CA LEU A 201 -1.82 1.73 0.57
C LEU A 201 -1.38 2.34 1.90
N ALA A 202 -2.12 3.32 2.42
CA ALA A 202 -1.82 3.92 3.73
C ALA A 202 -1.94 2.90 4.87
N TRP A 203 -2.93 2.01 4.81
CA TRP A 203 -3.07 0.94 5.79
C TRP A 203 -1.91 -0.05 5.70
N LYS A 204 -1.56 -0.50 4.49
CA LYS A 204 -0.44 -1.42 4.26
C LYS A 204 0.89 -0.80 4.69
N ALA A 205 1.09 0.48 4.39
CA ALA A 205 2.29 1.23 4.74
C ALA A 205 2.45 1.45 6.26
N SER A 206 1.36 1.71 6.98
CA SER A 206 1.41 1.84 8.44
C SER A 206 1.63 0.48 9.10
N ILE A 207 0.93 -0.58 8.64
CA ILE A 207 1.02 -1.89 9.28
C ILE A 207 2.36 -2.61 9.04
N LYS A 208 2.99 -2.45 7.86
CA LYS A 208 4.29 -3.09 7.54
C LYS A 208 5.43 -2.67 8.48
N GLN A 209 5.29 -1.53 9.16
CA GLN A 209 6.29 -1.00 10.09
C GLN A 209 6.24 -1.69 11.47
N GLN A 210 5.16 -2.41 11.77
CA GLN A 210 4.94 -3.04 13.05
C GLN A 210 5.89 -4.25 13.23
N PRO A 211 6.61 -4.37 14.35
CA PRO A 211 7.56 -5.48 14.56
C PRO A 211 6.94 -6.88 14.60
N SER A 212 5.62 -6.96 14.81
CA SER A 212 4.85 -8.20 14.72
C SER A 212 4.59 -8.66 13.29
N MET A 213 4.79 -7.79 12.30
CA MET A 213 4.58 -8.09 10.90
C MET A 213 5.84 -8.68 10.23
N PRO A 214 5.67 -9.61 9.29
CA PRO A 214 6.77 -10.12 8.49
C PRO A 214 7.35 -9.03 7.58
N LEU A 215 8.61 -9.24 7.17
CA LEU A 215 9.27 -8.36 6.19
C LEU A 215 8.52 -8.36 4.87
N ALA A 216 8.45 -7.19 4.23
CA ALA A 216 7.70 -6.98 3.00
C ALA A 216 8.17 -7.85 1.83
N LYS A 217 9.48 -8.14 1.75
CA LYS A 217 10.09 -9.02 0.75
C LYS A 217 10.51 -10.34 1.37
N LEU A 218 10.17 -11.44 0.70
CA LEU A 218 10.44 -12.80 1.15
C LEU A 218 10.73 -13.73 -0.01
N LYS A 219 11.28 -14.91 0.32
CA LYS A 219 11.44 -16.02 -0.62
C LYS A 219 10.28 -16.97 -0.46
N ALA A 220 9.43 -17.07 -1.49
CA ALA A 220 8.38 -18.07 -1.56
C ALA A 220 8.80 -19.22 -2.48
N TYR A 221 8.36 -20.43 -2.17
CA TYR A 221 8.56 -21.60 -3.02
C TYR A 221 7.24 -21.96 -3.69
N ASN A 222 7.21 -21.96 -5.02
CA ASN A 222 5.99 -22.18 -5.82
C ASN A 222 4.82 -21.26 -5.39
N GLY A 223 5.12 -19.99 -5.07
CA GLY A 223 4.12 -19.02 -4.64
C GLY A 223 3.52 -19.32 -3.25
N VAL A 224 4.23 -20.06 -2.39
CA VAL A 224 3.82 -20.35 -1.01
C VAL A 224 4.95 -20.02 -0.04
N VAL A 225 4.61 -19.40 1.09
CA VAL A 225 5.52 -19.17 2.22
C VAL A 225 4.77 -19.30 3.54
N ASP A 226 5.46 -19.78 4.57
CA ASP A 226 4.98 -19.76 5.94
C ASP A 226 5.75 -18.65 6.69
N VAL A 227 5.05 -17.65 7.21
CA VAL A 227 5.63 -16.50 7.91
C VAL A 227 5.31 -16.55 9.40
N LEU A 228 6.28 -16.11 10.21
CA LEU A 228 6.10 -15.96 11.65
C LEU A 228 5.43 -14.62 11.93
N VAL A 229 4.36 -14.64 12.72
CA VAL A 229 3.62 -13.46 13.16
C VAL A 229 3.53 -13.48 14.67
N ILE A 230 3.84 -12.35 15.30
CA ILE A 230 3.73 -12.19 16.75
C ILE A 230 2.39 -11.54 17.06
N GLY A 231 1.50 -12.29 17.71
CA GLY A 231 0.21 -11.83 18.21
C GLY A 231 0.26 -11.45 19.69
N TYR A 232 -0.51 -10.42 20.03
CA TYR A 232 -0.69 -9.99 21.40
C TYR A 232 -2.14 -10.22 21.82
N LYS A 233 -2.33 -10.70 23.04
CA LYS A 233 -3.66 -10.87 23.62
C LYS A 233 -4.28 -9.55 24.10
N ASP A 234 -3.49 -8.48 24.13
CA ASP A 234 -3.93 -7.22 24.71
C ASP A 234 -4.91 -6.53 23.77
N THR A 235 -6.13 -6.34 24.24
CA THR A 235 -7.19 -5.67 23.50
C THR A 235 -7.15 -4.21 23.90
N PHE A 236 -6.49 -3.37 23.09
CA PHE A 236 -6.71 -1.93 23.18
C PHE A 236 -8.23 -1.69 23.04
N ASP A 237 -8.85 -1.10 24.06
CA ASP A 237 -10.25 -0.68 23.94
C ASP A 237 -10.35 0.56 23.02
N GLU A 238 -11.56 0.80 22.51
CA GLU A 238 -11.82 1.88 21.57
C GLU A 238 -11.47 3.26 22.16
N THR A 239 -11.72 3.45 23.45
CA THR A 239 -11.40 4.70 24.17
C THR A 239 -9.89 4.97 24.13
N LYS A 240 -9.07 3.99 24.50
CA LYS A 240 -7.61 4.11 24.53
C LYS A 240 -7.02 4.27 23.13
N LEU A 241 -7.61 3.62 22.12
CA LEU A 241 -7.22 3.84 20.73
C LEU A 241 -7.47 5.29 20.31
N ASN A 242 -8.64 5.84 20.62
CA ASN A 242 -8.96 7.23 20.31
C ASN A 242 -8.07 8.23 21.07
N GLU A 243 -7.73 7.95 22.32
CA GLU A 243 -6.77 8.76 23.09
C GLU A 243 -5.38 8.75 22.44
N ILE A 244 -4.88 7.57 22.06
CA ILE A 244 -3.59 7.42 21.37
C ILE A 244 -3.59 8.18 20.04
N ALA A 245 -4.66 8.07 19.25
CA ALA A 245 -4.77 8.78 17.98
C ALA A 245 -4.79 10.30 18.16
N ALA A 246 -5.56 10.80 19.13
CA ALA A 246 -5.63 12.23 19.42
C ALA A 246 -4.26 12.77 19.91
N GLU A 247 -3.58 12.05 20.80
CA GLU A 247 -2.24 12.42 21.28
C GLU A 247 -1.23 12.44 20.13
N PHE A 248 -1.26 11.42 19.28
CA PHE A 248 -0.39 11.33 18.11
C PHE A 248 -0.65 12.47 17.12
N GLN A 249 -1.90 12.77 16.79
CA GLN A 249 -2.23 13.87 15.88
C GLN A 249 -1.79 15.23 16.41
N GLN A 250 -1.87 15.44 17.73
CA GLN A 250 -1.53 16.72 18.33
C GLN A 250 -0.01 16.91 18.51
N THR A 251 0.73 15.84 18.79
CA THR A 251 2.13 15.93 19.26
C THR A 251 3.14 15.18 18.38
N SER A 252 2.69 14.39 17.41
CA SER A 252 3.50 13.40 16.68
C SER A 252 4.25 12.43 17.62
N SER A 253 3.77 12.27 18.85
CA SER A 253 4.34 11.42 19.88
C SER A 253 3.23 10.77 20.71
N VAL A 254 3.52 9.66 21.39
CA VAL A 254 2.58 9.00 22.31
C VAL A 254 3.34 8.54 23.54
N ALA A 255 2.89 8.96 24.72
CA ALA A 255 3.55 8.67 25.98
C ALA A 255 3.70 7.16 26.22
N GLY A 256 4.94 6.69 26.37
CA GLY A 256 5.25 5.28 26.63
C GLY A 256 5.16 4.36 25.40
N ALA A 257 4.89 4.90 24.21
CA ALA A 257 4.91 4.17 22.95
C ALA A 257 6.16 4.50 22.12
N GLU A 258 6.58 3.54 21.29
CA GLU A 258 7.47 3.83 20.17
C GLU A 258 6.65 4.31 18.98
N VAL A 259 7.08 5.41 18.36
CA VAL A 259 6.34 6.05 17.25
C VAL A 259 7.17 5.96 15.97
N ILE A 260 6.57 5.44 14.92
CA ILE A 260 7.14 5.33 13.58
C ILE A 260 6.21 6.08 12.62
N GLU A 261 6.75 7.00 11.82
CA GLU A 261 5.97 7.79 10.86
C GLU A 261 6.64 7.75 9.48
N GLU A 262 5.83 7.60 8.45
CA GLU A 262 6.27 7.55 7.05
C GLU A 262 5.32 8.38 6.18
N THR A 263 5.87 9.19 5.29
CA THR A 263 5.11 9.86 4.22
C THR A 263 5.55 9.25 2.90
N ILE A 264 4.61 8.68 2.15
CA ILE A 264 4.89 7.94 0.93
C ILE A 264 4.20 8.62 -0.25
N ASN A 265 4.95 8.87 -1.32
CA ASN A 265 4.37 9.11 -2.62
C ASN A 265 4.16 7.75 -3.31
N ALA A 266 2.96 7.21 -3.24
CA ALA A 266 2.63 5.89 -3.79
C ALA A 266 2.76 5.82 -5.31
N SER A 267 2.76 6.97 -5.99
CA SER A 267 3.05 7.00 -7.42
C SER A 267 4.52 6.68 -7.73
N GLU A 268 5.44 6.75 -6.75
CA GLU A 268 6.86 6.45 -6.88
C GLU A 268 7.21 4.98 -6.66
N GLU A 269 6.52 4.29 -5.73
CA GLU A 269 6.66 2.85 -5.55
C GLU A 269 6.05 2.10 -6.74
N SER A 270 6.74 1.08 -7.24
CA SER A 270 6.22 0.14 -8.23
C SER A 270 5.09 -0.68 -7.59
N ILE A 271 3.88 -0.11 -7.55
CA ILE A 271 2.63 -0.83 -7.29
C ILE A 271 2.31 -1.62 -8.55
N GLU A 272 3.16 -2.59 -8.86
CA GLU A 272 2.83 -3.62 -9.82
C GLU A 272 1.93 -4.60 -9.07
N ILE A 273 0.68 -4.71 -9.54
CA ILE A 273 -0.24 -5.80 -9.20
C ILE A 273 -0.96 -5.65 -7.83
N GLU A 274 -1.59 -4.50 -7.55
CA GLU A 274 -2.74 -4.47 -6.60
C GLU A 274 -4.11 -4.40 -7.32
N GLU A 275 -4.13 -4.16 -8.64
CA GLU A 275 -5.38 -4.04 -9.44
C GLU A 275 -6.15 -5.36 -9.60
N SER A 276 -5.49 -6.51 -9.40
CA SER A 276 -6.15 -7.84 -9.43
C SER A 276 -7.06 -8.10 -8.21
N PHE A 277 -6.95 -7.29 -7.14
CA PHE A 277 -7.60 -7.57 -5.86
C PHE A 277 -8.84 -6.73 -5.55
N LEU A 278 -9.24 -5.83 -6.46
CA LEU A 278 -10.57 -5.20 -6.43
C LEU A 278 -11.69 -6.14 -6.92
N SER A 279 -11.50 -7.45 -6.81
CA SER A 279 -12.59 -8.43 -6.89
C SER A 279 -13.66 -8.04 -5.88
N THR A 280 -14.83 -7.66 -6.40
CA THR A 280 -16.04 -7.24 -5.68
C THR A 280 -16.68 -8.34 -4.82
N LYS A 281 -15.98 -9.44 -4.55
CA LYS A 281 -16.43 -10.52 -3.68
C LYS A 281 -15.70 -10.45 -2.34
N GLY A 282 -16.29 -9.70 -1.40
CA GLY A 282 -16.00 -9.88 0.02
C GLY A 282 -15.31 -8.72 0.73
N GLY A 283 -15.58 -7.47 0.34
CA GLY A 283 -15.27 -6.34 1.21
C GLY A 283 -15.87 -6.58 2.62
N PRO A 284 -15.12 -6.33 3.70
CA PRO A 284 -15.67 -6.40 5.04
C PRO A 284 -16.85 -5.44 5.14
N ARG A 285 -17.99 -5.97 5.62
CA ARG A 285 -19.02 -5.11 6.19
C ARG A 285 -18.45 -4.58 7.49
N PHE A 286 -18.32 -3.26 7.57
CA PHE A 286 -18.21 -2.54 8.84
C PHE A 286 -19.39 -2.91 9.74
#